data_AF-A0A957M8P0-F1
#
_entry.id   AF-A0A957M8P0-F1
#
_cell.length_a   1.000
_cell.length_b   1.000
_cell.length_c   1.000
_cell.angle_alpha   90.00
_cell.angle_beta   90.00
_cell.angle_gamma   90.00
#
_symmetry.space_group_name_H-M   'P 1'
#
loop_
_entity.id
_entity.type
_entity.pdbx_description
1 polymer ?
#
loop_
_entity_poly.entity_id
_entity_poly.type
_entity_poly.pdbx_seq_one_letter_code
_entity_poly.pdbx_strand_id
1 'polypeptide(L)'
;MFRTLLDWAQQSSPYREEALFYVGAGWPTLRRLALELGRRLALAGSLARHEDVFFLKVSELLEASNARAQGNGLLAMRELADARRKLREAQKRLEPPSAVPPDYRFKIGPIDMTLFEPHVPPPVAGAGLHGVAVSPGRATAPASVILGPADFHKMVPGTILVCPTTTPAWTPLLAQAAGLVTDIGGVLAHGSIIAREFGIPAVMGAQNATRRIVHGATITVNGSTGAVMVDKPHG
;
A
#
# COMPACT_ATOMS: atom_id res chain seq x y z
N MET A 1 4.42 10.81 -36.50
CA MET A 1 3.38 10.44 -35.51
C MET A 1 3.94 9.59 -34.38
N PHE A 2 4.47 8.38 -34.63
CA PHE A 2 5.02 7.52 -33.57
C PHE A 2 6.10 8.18 -32.71
N ARG A 3 7.14 8.77 -33.32
CA ARG A 3 8.23 9.44 -32.59
C ARG A 3 7.74 10.58 -31.70
N THR A 4 6.81 11.40 -32.22
CA THR A 4 6.19 12.50 -31.45
C THR A 4 5.43 11.98 -30.22
N LEU A 5 4.66 10.90 -30.36
CA LEU A 5 3.94 10.28 -29.24
C LEU A 5 4.91 9.63 -28.25
N LEU A 6 5.99 9.02 -28.73
CA LEU A 6 7.05 8.45 -27.89
C LEU A 6 7.75 9.54 -27.07
N ASP A 7 8.14 10.65 -27.71
CA ASP A 7 8.80 11.78 -27.05
C ASP A 7 7.90 12.35 -25.95
N TRP A 8 6.60 12.54 -26.23
CA TRP A 8 5.64 12.99 -25.22
C TRP A 8 5.48 12.01 -24.07
N ALA A 9 5.40 10.70 -24.35
CA ALA A 9 5.30 9.68 -23.31
C ALA A 9 6.56 9.66 -22.42
N GLN A 10 7.75 9.73 -23.01
CA GLN A 10 9.02 9.73 -22.26
C GLN A 10 9.18 10.98 -21.40
N GLN A 11 8.79 12.16 -21.91
CA GLN A 11 8.88 13.41 -21.16
C GLN A 11 7.83 13.52 -20.06
N SER A 12 6.64 12.92 -20.23
CA SER A 12 5.52 13.07 -19.29
C SER A 12 5.47 11.98 -18.21
N SER A 13 6.01 10.79 -18.48
CA SER A 13 6.01 9.66 -17.53
C SER A 13 6.60 10.01 -16.14
N PRO A 14 7.72 10.77 -16.02
CA PRO A 14 8.27 11.14 -14.73
C PRO A 14 7.31 11.95 -13.85
N TYR A 15 6.51 12.85 -14.45
CA TYR A 15 5.58 13.70 -13.71
C TYR A 15 4.52 12.91 -12.93
N ARG A 16 4.18 11.69 -13.38
CA ARG A 16 3.25 10.82 -12.67
C ARG A 16 3.76 10.44 -11.29
N GLU A 17 5.04 10.09 -11.17
CA GLU A 17 5.63 9.71 -9.88
C GLU A 17 6.00 10.95 -9.06
N GLU A 18 6.52 12.01 -9.70
CA GLU A 18 6.86 13.26 -9.04
C GLU A 18 5.66 13.96 -8.42
N ALA A 19 4.47 13.88 -9.03
CA ALA A 19 3.26 14.46 -8.47
C ALA A 19 2.97 13.95 -7.05
N LEU A 20 3.19 12.66 -6.79
CA LEU A 20 3.02 12.08 -5.45
C LEU A 20 4.04 12.65 -4.45
N PHE A 21 5.28 12.87 -4.89
CA PHE A 21 6.31 13.51 -4.08
C PHE A 21 5.92 14.95 -3.72
N TYR A 22 5.57 15.78 -4.71
CA TYR A 22 5.25 17.18 -4.48
C TYR A 22 3.98 17.37 -3.63
N VAL A 23 2.95 16.56 -3.84
CA VAL A 23 1.75 16.56 -2.98
C VAL A 23 2.11 16.13 -1.55
N GLY A 24 2.99 15.15 -1.40
CA GLY A 24 3.42 14.64 -0.10
C GLY A 24 4.46 15.50 0.63
N ALA A 25 5.19 16.37 -0.07
CA ALA A 25 6.36 17.08 0.48
C ALA A 25 6.00 18.00 1.66
N GLY A 26 4.77 18.51 1.71
CA GLY A 26 4.30 19.31 2.85
C GLY A 26 3.98 18.49 4.11
N TRP A 27 3.72 17.18 3.98
CA TRP A 27 3.20 16.36 5.08
C TRP A 27 4.18 16.18 6.24
N PRO A 28 5.50 16.01 6.05
CA PRO A 28 6.45 15.96 7.17
C PRO A 28 6.40 17.22 8.05
N THR A 29 6.32 18.40 7.44
CA THR A 29 6.22 19.67 8.16
C THR A 29 4.89 19.78 8.90
N LEU A 30 3.76 19.52 8.22
CA LEU A 30 2.44 19.53 8.87
C LEU A 30 2.33 18.50 10.00
N ARG A 31 2.93 17.32 9.82
CA ARG A 31 2.96 16.27 10.84
C ARG A 31 3.69 16.74 12.10
N ARG A 32 4.84 17.41 11.96
CA ARG A 32 5.57 17.98 13.11
C ARG A 32 4.75 19.03 13.84
N LEU A 33 4.07 19.92 13.11
CA LEU A 33 3.18 20.93 13.69
C LEU A 33 1.99 20.29 14.42
N ALA A 34 1.36 19.29 13.81
CA ALA A 34 0.25 18.55 14.42
C ALA A 34 0.69 17.82 15.70
N LEU A 35 1.85 17.16 15.69
CA LEU A 35 2.38 16.48 16.88
C LEU A 35 2.70 17.46 18.02
N GLU A 36 3.22 18.65 17.70
CA GLU A 36 3.44 19.69 18.72
C GLU A 36 2.12 20.23 19.29
N LEU A 37 1.10 20.46 18.45
CA LEU A 37 -0.24 20.77 18.94
C LEU A 37 -0.77 19.66 19.85
N GLY A 38 -0.65 18.40 19.42
CA GLY A 38 -1.04 17.24 20.20
C GLY A 38 -0.33 17.17 21.55
N ARG A 39 0.96 17.50 21.60
CA ARG A 39 1.73 17.55 22.85
C ARG A 39 1.16 18.59 23.81
N ARG A 40 0.84 19.80 23.31
CA ARG A 40 0.24 20.87 24.11
C ARG A 40 -1.16 20.53 24.62
N LEU A 41 -1.97 19.86 23.80
CA LEU A 41 -3.30 19.41 24.18
C LEU A 41 -3.26 18.25 25.18
N ALA A 42 -2.28 17.36 25.07
CA ALA A 42 -2.06 16.29 26.05
C ALA A 42 -1.64 16.84 27.42
N LEU A 43 -0.73 17.82 27.45
CA LEU A 43 -0.35 18.52 28.69
C LEU A 43 -1.53 19.23 29.36
N ALA A 44 -2.46 19.76 28.57
CA ALA A 44 -3.69 20.36 29.08
C ALA A 44 -4.73 19.33 29.54
N GLY A 45 -4.54 18.03 29.29
CA GLY A 45 -5.48 16.96 29.63
C GLY A 45 -6.55 16.68 28.58
N SER A 46 -6.58 17.42 27.46
CA SER A 46 -7.53 17.21 26.36
C SER A 46 -7.23 15.99 25.49
N LEU A 47 -6.02 15.42 25.59
CA LEU A 47 -5.60 14.20 24.92
C LEU A 47 -4.85 13.29 25.90
N ALA A 48 -4.87 11.98 25.68
CA ALA A 48 -4.06 11.04 26.47
C ALA A 48 -2.60 11.02 25.99
N ARG A 49 -2.40 11.04 24.67
CA ARG A 49 -1.09 11.08 24.01
C ARG A 49 -1.07 12.14 22.93
N HIS A 50 0.10 12.66 22.62
CA HIS A 50 0.25 13.67 21.58
C HIS A 50 -0.16 13.17 20.18
N GLU A 51 -0.02 11.87 19.89
CA GLU A 51 -0.47 11.27 18.63
C GLU A 51 -2.00 11.18 18.49
N ASP A 52 -2.76 11.34 19.58
CA ASP A 52 -4.22 11.30 19.54
C ASP A 52 -4.81 12.49 18.75
N VAL A 53 -3.99 13.50 18.44
CA VAL A 53 -4.32 14.63 17.56
C VAL A 53 -4.83 14.18 16.18
N PHE A 54 -4.36 13.04 15.65
CA PHE A 54 -4.79 12.52 14.34
C PHE A 54 -6.17 11.87 14.34
N PHE A 55 -6.81 11.77 15.51
CA PHE A 55 -8.15 11.20 15.66
C PHE A 55 -9.22 12.26 15.87
N LEU A 56 -8.84 13.55 15.87
CA LEU A 56 -9.76 14.67 15.96
C LEU A 56 -9.89 15.40 14.62
N LYS A 57 -11.07 15.97 14.39
CA LYS A 57 -11.35 16.86 13.26
C LYS A 57 -10.80 18.25 13.56
N VAL A 58 -10.63 19.06 12.52
CA VAL A 58 -10.14 20.45 12.66
C VAL A 58 -10.98 21.27 13.63
N SER A 59 -12.31 21.19 13.56
CA SER A 59 -13.21 21.91 14.49
C SER A 59 -13.01 21.50 15.95
N GLU A 60 -12.83 20.21 16.21
CA GLU A 60 -12.61 19.63 17.53
C GLU A 60 -11.24 20.04 18.09
N LEU A 61 -10.22 20.12 17.22
CA LEU A 61 -8.89 20.62 17.58
C LEU A 61 -8.92 22.12 17.92
N LEU A 62 -9.69 22.92 17.19
CA LEU A 62 -9.88 24.34 17.49
C LEU A 62 -10.58 24.54 18.84
N GLU A 63 -11.62 23.76 19.11
CA GLU A 63 -12.31 23.76 20.41
C GLU A 63 -11.35 23.42 21.56
N ALA A 64 -10.58 22.34 21.43
CA ALA A 64 -9.58 21.94 22.42
C ALA A 64 -8.48 23.00 22.60
N SER A 65 -8.08 23.68 21.53
CA SER A 65 -7.09 24.75 21.57
C SER A 65 -7.63 26.00 22.28
N ASN A 66 -8.89 26.36 22.06
CA ASN A 66 -9.55 27.48 22.72
C ASN A 66 -9.72 27.22 24.22
N ALA A 67 -10.18 26.02 24.60
CA ALA A 67 -10.27 25.62 26.01
C ALA A 67 -8.89 25.67 26.70
N ARG A 68 -7.85 25.19 26.02
CA ARG A 68 -6.47 25.29 26.52
C ARG A 68 -6.03 26.74 26.71
N ALA A 69 -6.38 27.65 25.80
CA ALA A 69 -6.05 29.07 25.93
C ALA A 69 -6.69 29.71 27.19
N GLN A 70 -7.79 29.13 27.67
CA GLN A 70 -8.46 29.51 28.91
C GLN A 70 -7.95 28.72 30.14
N GLY A 71 -6.90 27.90 29.99
CA GLY A 71 -6.33 27.08 31.06
C GLY A 71 -7.03 25.73 31.28
N ASN A 72 -7.98 25.35 30.42
CA ASN A 72 -8.81 24.16 30.60
C ASN A 72 -8.40 23.00 29.69
N GLY A 73 -8.59 21.78 30.19
CA GLY A 73 -8.57 20.54 29.43
C GLY A 73 -9.99 20.05 29.10
N LEU A 74 -10.17 19.44 27.93
CA LEU A 74 -11.45 18.86 27.53
C LEU A 74 -11.38 17.33 27.55
N LEU A 75 -11.87 16.73 28.64
CA LEU A 75 -11.92 15.27 28.77
C LEU A 75 -12.72 14.60 27.63
N ALA A 76 -13.78 15.25 27.16
CA ALA A 76 -14.58 14.78 26.03
C ALA A 76 -13.74 14.57 24.74
N MET A 77 -12.74 15.43 24.49
CA MET A 77 -11.84 15.28 23.34
C MET A 77 -10.92 14.08 23.48
N ARG A 78 -10.48 13.79 24.70
CA ARG A 78 -9.66 12.61 25.02
C ARG A 78 -10.46 11.33 24.79
N GLU A 79 -11.69 11.27 25.26
CA GLU A 79 -12.58 10.12 25.09
C GLU A 79 -12.91 9.89 23.60
N LEU A 80 -13.21 10.97 22.87
CA LEU A 80 -13.49 10.90 21.44
C LEU A 80 -12.30 10.38 20.63
N ALA A 81 -11.10 10.88 20.92
CA ALA A 81 -9.88 10.44 20.26
C ALA A 81 -9.56 8.96 20.54
N ASP A 82 -9.75 8.52 21.79
CA ASP A 82 -9.57 7.11 22.18
C ASP A 82 -10.57 6.19 21.47
N ALA A 83 -11.84 6.56 21.43
CA ALA A 83 -12.89 5.81 20.74
C ALA A 83 -12.57 5.64 19.24
N ARG A 84 -12.16 6.73 18.57
CA ARG A 84 -11.80 6.69 17.14
C ARG A 84 -10.51 5.91 16.87
N ARG A 85 -9.56 5.93 17.81
CA ARG A 85 -8.37 5.08 17.72
C ARG A 85 -8.72 3.60 17.80
N LYS A 86 -9.54 3.20 18.78
CA LYS A 86 -10.04 1.83 18.90
C LYS A 86 -10.79 1.39 17.65
N LEU A 87 -11.65 2.25 17.10
CA LEU A 87 -12.36 1.99 15.85
C LEU A 87 -11.39 1.76 14.68
N ARG A 88 -10.36 2.61 14.51
CA ARG A 88 -9.35 2.45 13.46
C ARG A 88 -8.61 1.12 13.58
N GLU A 89 -8.19 0.73 14.79
CA GLU A 89 -7.52 -0.56 15.00
C GLU A 89 -8.45 -1.75 14.72
N ALA A 90 -9.76 -1.61 14.97
CA ALA A 90 -10.75 -2.60 14.56
C ALA A 90 -10.89 -2.69 13.04
N GLN A 91 -10.96 -1.55 12.35
CA GLN A 91 -11.12 -1.47 10.90
C GLN A 91 -9.90 -2.00 10.12
N LYS A 92 -8.69 -1.90 10.66
CA LYS A 92 -7.48 -2.51 10.04
C LYS A 92 -7.59 -4.03 9.85
N ARG A 93 -8.49 -4.69 10.57
CA ARG A 93 -8.74 -6.13 10.43
C ARG A 93 -9.73 -6.47 9.33
N LEU A 94 -10.40 -5.47 8.75
CA LEU A 94 -11.33 -5.64 7.64
C LEU A 94 -10.57 -5.61 6.32
N GLU A 95 -11.05 -6.38 5.35
CA GLU A 95 -10.59 -6.29 3.96
C GLU A 95 -11.49 -5.28 3.22
N PRO A 96 -10.93 -4.17 2.71
CA PRO A 96 -11.72 -3.21 1.95
C PRO A 96 -12.18 -3.86 0.63
N PRO A 97 -13.45 -3.69 0.24
CA PRO A 97 -13.90 -4.15 -1.07
C PRO A 97 -13.22 -3.33 -2.19
N SER A 98 -13.12 -3.91 -3.38
CA SER A 98 -12.57 -3.23 -4.56
C SER A 98 -13.42 -2.04 -5.03
N ALA A 99 -14.72 -2.03 -4.72
CA ALA A 99 -15.65 -0.96 -5.07
C ALA A 99 -16.71 -0.74 -3.98
N VAL A 100 -17.16 0.51 -3.82
CA VAL A 100 -18.28 0.90 -2.94
C VAL A 100 -19.16 1.92 -3.69
N PRO A 101 -20.39 1.56 -4.12
CA PRO A 101 -21.04 0.23 -3.99
C PRO A 101 -20.38 -0.84 -4.90
N PRO A 102 -20.60 -2.14 -4.64
CA PRO A 102 -19.91 -3.23 -5.34
C PRO A 102 -20.10 -3.27 -6.87
N ASP A 103 -21.19 -2.68 -7.35
CA ASP A 103 -21.58 -2.58 -8.76
C ASP A 103 -21.17 -1.26 -9.41
N TYR A 104 -20.41 -0.42 -8.70
CA TYR A 104 -19.97 0.88 -9.20
C TYR A 104 -19.12 0.72 -10.47
N ARG A 105 -19.57 1.37 -11.55
CA ARG A 105 -18.83 1.47 -12.81
C ARG A 105 -18.39 2.89 -13.05
N PHE A 106 -17.09 3.14 -12.96
CA PHE A 106 -16.54 4.45 -13.26
C PHE A 106 -16.45 4.64 -14.78
N LYS A 107 -17.11 5.67 -15.32
CA LYS A 107 -17.09 5.99 -16.75
C LYS A 107 -16.52 7.38 -16.98
N ILE A 108 -15.64 7.52 -17.96
CA ILE A 108 -15.18 8.82 -18.48
C ILE A 108 -15.59 8.88 -19.95
N GLY A 109 -16.67 9.61 -20.25
CA GLY A 109 -17.24 9.67 -21.59
C GLY A 109 -17.66 8.28 -22.10
N PRO A 110 -17.25 7.85 -23.31
CA PRO A 110 -17.56 6.51 -23.83
C PRO A 110 -16.69 5.39 -23.22
N ILE A 111 -15.67 5.73 -22.41
CA ILE A 111 -14.72 4.77 -21.87
C ILE A 111 -15.20 4.30 -20.50
N ASP A 112 -15.46 2.99 -20.40
CA ASP A 112 -15.66 2.33 -19.12
C ASP A 112 -14.29 2.11 -18.45
N MET A 113 -14.00 2.88 -17.41
CA MET A 113 -12.72 2.82 -16.70
C MET A 113 -12.58 1.56 -15.85
N THR A 114 -13.67 0.79 -15.64
CA THR A 114 -13.58 -0.54 -15.01
C THR A 114 -12.75 -1.53 -15.84
N LEU A 115 -12.49 -1.24 -17.11
CA LEU A 115 -11.51 -1.97 -17.93
C LEU A 115 -10.08 -1.96 -17.35
N PHE A 116 -9.75 -0.98 -16.52
CA PHE A 116 -8.45 -0.86 -15.84
C PHE A 116 -8.45 -1.47 -14.44
N GLU A 117 -9.60 -1.95 -13.95
CA GLU A 117 -9.63 -2.73 -12.72
C GLU A 117 -8.90 -4.06 -12.93
N PRO A 118 -8.12 -4.52 -11.93
CA PRO A 118 -7.46 -5.80 -12.03
C PRO A 118 -8.51 -6.91 -12.16
N HIS A 119 -8.65 -7.46 -13.36
CA HIS A 119 -9.42 -8.68 -13.59
C HIS A 119 -8.74 -9.80 -12.82
N VAL A 120 -9.33 -10.20 -11.70
CA VAL A 120 -8.91 -11.39 -10.97
C VAL A 120 -9.50 -12.59 -11.71
N PRO A 121 -8.68 -13.45 -12.35
CA PRO A 121 -9.20 -14.66 -12.96
C PRO A 121 -9.81 -15.56 -11.89
N PRO A 122 -10.84 -16.37 -12.22
CA PRO A 122 -11.39 -17.34 -11.29
C PRO A 122 -10.26 -18.27 -10.77
N PRO A 123 -10.32 -18.70 -9.50
CA PRO A 123 -9.28 -19.54 -8.92
C PRO A 123 -9.09 -20.80 -9.75
N VAL A 124 -7.88 -20.98 -10.28
CA VAL A 124 -7.50 -22.19 -11.01
C VAL A 124 -7.46 -23.36 -10.01
N ALA A 125 -8.08 -24.49 -10.36
CA ALA A 125 -8.12 -25.67 -9.50
C ALA A 125 -6.70 -26.13 -9.10
N GLY A 126 -6.36 -25.95 -7.82
CA GLY A 126 -5.05 -26.26 -7.24
C GLY A 126 -4.75 -25.40 -6.01
N ALA A 127 -3.78 -25.77 -5.20
CA ALA A 127 -3.42 -25.07 -3.95
C ALA A 127 -2.76 -23.69 -4.15
N GLY A 128 -2.69 -23.18 -5.39
CA GLY A 128 -1.99 -21.94 -5.75
C GLY A 128 -2.75 -20.66 -5.40
N LEU A 129 -2.01 -19.56 -5.43
CA LEU A 129 -2.51 -18.19 -5.49
C LEU A 129 -2.52 -17.75 -6.96
N HIS A 130 -3.43 -16.86 -7.33
CA HIS A 130 -3.50 -16.30 -8.68
C HIS A 130 -3.70 -14.79 -8.61
N GLY A 131 -3.01 -14.07 -9.48
CA GLY A 131 -3.15 -12.63 -9.65
C GLY A 131 -3.04 -12.24 -11.12
N VAL A 132 -2.76 -10.96 -11.34
CA VAL A 132 -2.53 -10.39 -12.66
C VAL A 132 -1.06 -10.59 -13.03
N ALA A 133 -0.82 -11.25 -14.16
CA ALA A 133 0.48 -11.34 -14.80
C ALA A 133 0.95 -9.94 -15.24
N VAL A 134 2.05 -9.43 -14.69
CA VAL A 134 2.54 -8.08 -15.04
C VAL A 134 3.93 -8.06 -15.64
N SER A 135 4.84 -8.94 -15.23
CA SER A 135 6.19 -9.03 -15.78
C SER A 135 6.49 -10.50 -16.10
N PRO A 136 6.76 -10.86 -17.38
CA PRO A 136 6.89 -12.24 -17.80
C PRO A 136 8.11 -12.94 -17.20
N GLY A 137 8.08 -14.26 -17.19
CA GLY A 137 9.16 -15.11 -16.66
C GLY A 137 8.69 -16.00 -15.52
N ARG A 138 9.62 -16.81 -15.00
CA ARG A 138 9.38 -17.72 -13.88
C ARG A 138 10.58 -17.75 -12.94
N ALA A 139 10.32 -17.64 -11.64
CA ALA A 139 11.35 -17.76 -10.61
C ALA A 139 10.84 -18.64 -9.46
N THR A 140 11.74 -19.42 -8.87
CA THR A 140 11.49 -20.23 -7.67
C THR A 140 12.55 -19.88 -6.64
N ALA A 141 12.13 -19.37 -5.48
CA ALA A 141 13.02 -18.96 -4.40
C ALA A 141 12.28 -18.88 -3.05
N PRO A 142 12.97 -18.77 -1.91
CA PRO A 142 12.35 -18.40 -0.65
C PRO A 142 11.60 -17.06 -0.75
N ALA A 143 10.56 -16.89 0.05
CA ALA A 143 9.76 -15.67 0.11
C ALA A 143 10.27 -14.69 1.18
N SER A 144 10.58 -13.44 0.80
CA SER A 144 10.69 -12.32 1.74
C SER A 144 9.32 -11.65 1.90
N VAL A 145 8.56 -12.05 2.92
CA VAL A 145 7.29 -11.40 3.25
C VAL A 145 7.54 -10.12 4.06
N ILE A 146 7.26 -8.97 3.45
CA ILE A 146 7.52 -7.63 4.00
C ILE A 146 6.18 -6.87 4.05
N LEU A 147 5.71 -6.49 5.24
CA LEU A 147 4.39 -5.84 5.39
C LEU A 147 4.46 -4.30 5.35
N GLY A 148 5.65 -3.74 5.50
CA GLY A 148 5.87 -2.30 5.45
C GLY A 148 7.30 -1.90 5.78
N PRO A 149 7.59 -0.58 5.87
CA PRO A 149 8.94 -0.06 6.10
C PRO A 149 9.66 -0.63 7.32
N ALA A 150 8.92 -0.93 8.40
CA ALA A 150 9.48 -1.54 9.61
C ALA A 150 10.08 -2.93 9.35
N ASP A 151 9.61 -3.64 8.33
CA ASP A 151 10.06 -4.98 7.94
C ASP A 151 11.15 -4.97 6.88
N PHE A 152 11.58 -3.82 6.35
CA PHE A 152 12.54 -3.77 5.23
C PHE A 152 13.85 -4.52 5.51
N HIS A 153 14.27 -4.55 6.77
CA HIS A 153 15.45 -5.30 7.23
C HIS A 153 15.34 -6.82 7.04
N LYS A 154 14.12 -7.36 6.83
CA LYS A 154 13.89 -8.79 6.57
C LYS A 154 14.09 -9.17 5.10
N MET A 155 14.31 -8.22 4.20
CA MET A 155 14.56 -8.53 2.79
C MET A 155 15.89 -9.27 2.65
N VAL A 156 15.85 -10.42 1.97
CA VAL A 156 17.04 -11.22 1.65
C VAL A 156 17.29 -11.16 0.12
N PRO A 157 18.49 -10.79 -0.34
CA PRO A 157 18.79 -10.78 -1.77
C PRO A 157 18.55 -12.14 -2.46
N GLY A 158 18.01 -12.11 -3.67
CA GLY A 158 17.68 -13.32 -4.45
C GLY A 158 16.39 -14.03 -4.04
N THR A 159 15.65 -13.51 -3.05
CA THR A 159 14.34 -14.05 -2.65
C THR A 159 13.20 -13.39 -3.42
N ILE A 160 12.01 -13.98 -3.36
CA ILE A 160 10.80 -13.39 -3.94
C ILE A 160 10.18 -12.43 -2.91
N LEU A 161 10.04 -11.17 -3.30
CA LEU A 161 9.41 -10.15 -2.47
C LEU A 161 7.89 -10.37 -2.47
N VAL A 162 7.31 -10.56 -1.29
CA VAL A 162 5.86 -10.68 -1.07
C VAL A 162 5.41 -9.53 -0.17
N CYS A 163 4.50 -8.68 -0.65
CA CYS A 163 4.07 -7.50 0.11
C CYS A 163 2.62 -7.07 -0.19
N PRO A 164 1.99 -6.25 0.66
CA PRO A 164 0.61 -5.82 0.39
C PRO A 164 0.50 -4.94 -0.87
N THR A 165 1.42 -3.99 -1.00
CA THR A 165 1.53 -3.05 -2.13
C THR A 165 2.90 -2.39 -2.12
N THR A 166 3.32 -1.83 -3.25
CA THR A 166 4.60 -1.15 -3.42
C THR A 166 4.44 0.36 -3.56
N THR A 167 5.38 1.12 -3.02
CA THR A 167 5.58 2.55 -3.28
C THR A 167 7.03 2.78 -3.73
N PRO A 168 7.43 3.99 -4.19
CA PRO A 168 8.82 4.26 -4.56
C PRO A 168 9.87 3.92 -3.49
N ALA A 169 9.49 3.91 -2.20
CA ALA A 169 10.37 3.49 -1.12
C ALA A 169 10.79 2.00 -1.18
N TRP A 170 10.10 1.19 -1.99
CA TRP A 170 10.34 -0.25 -2.13
C TRP A 170 11.30 -0.58 -3.28
N THR A 171 11.62 0.37 -4.16
CA THR A 171 12.51 0.17 -5.30
C THR A 171 13.86 -0.48 -4.92
N PRO A 172 14.52 -0.13 -3.80
CA PRO A 172 15.75 -0.81 -3.41
C PRO A 172 15.57 -2.30 -3.10
N LEU A 173 14.41 -2.70 -2.56
CA LEU A 173 14.10 -4.12 -2.30
C LEU A 173 13.83 -4.85 -3.61
N LEU A 174 13.12 -4.21 -4.54
CA LEU A 174 12.85 -4.78 -5.87
C LEU A 174 14.15 -5.06 -6.65
N ALA A 175 15.14 -4.18 -6.54
CA ALA A 175 16.44 -4.37 -7.17
C ALA A 175 17.22 -5.61 -6.66
N GLN A 176 16.85 -6.13 -5.47
CA GLN A 176 17.45 -7.31 -4.87
C GLN A 176 16.61 -8.58 -5.03
N ALA A 177 15.37 -8.46 -5.52
CA ALA A 177 14.42 -9.56 -5.56
C ALA A 177 14.63 -10.45 -6.80
N ALA A 178 14.33 -11.75 -6.68
CA ALA A 178 14.25 -12.67 -7.82
C ALA A 178 12.84 -12.70 -8.45
N GLY A 179 11.84 -12.08 -7.80
CA GLY A 179 10.47 -11.98 -8.27
C GLY A 179 9.61 -11.15 -7.31
N LEU A 180 8.41 -10.76 -7.76
CA LEU A 180 7.47 -9.93 -6.99
C LEU A 180 6.09 -10.56 -6.93
N VAL A 181 5.51 -10.56 -5.73
CA VAL A 181 4.09 -10.86 -5.49
C VAL A 181 3.48 -9.74 -4.64
N THR A 182 2.35 -9.19 -5.08
CA THR A 182 1.56 -8.27 -4.23
C THR A 182 0.12 -8.70 -4.04
N ASP A 183 -0.43 -8.37 -2.86
CA ASP A 183 -1.85 -8.55 -2.56
C ASP A 183 -2.73 -7.64 -3.43
N ILE A 184 -2.28 -6.39 -3.61
CA ILE A 184 -3.00 -5.34 -4.33
C ILE A 184 -2.09 -4.79 -5.44
N GLY A 185 -2.66 -4.54 -6.61
CA GLY A 185 -1.98 -3.87 -7.71
C GLY A 185 -2.51 -4.29 -9.06
N GLY A 186 -2.26 -3.46 -10.07
CA GLY A 186 -2.64 -3.72 -11.46
C GLY A 186 -1.45 -3.55 -12.40
N VAL A 187 -1.70 -3.73 -13.70
CA VAL A 187 -0.68 -3.74 -14.76
C VAL A 187 0.15 -2.44 -14.83
N LEU A 188 -0.41 -1.32 -14.36
CA LEU A 188 0.18 0.02 -14.37
C LEU A 188 0.64 0.50 -12.98
N ALA A 189 0.58 -0.35 -11.95
CA ALA A 189 1.07 -0.02 -10.62
C ALA A 189 2.59 0.17 -10.62
N HIS A 190 3.11 0.95 -9.67
CA HIS A 190 4.55 1.23 -9.53
C HIS A 190 5.38 -0.08 -9.56
N GLY A 191 5.06 -1.06 -8.72
CA GLY A 191 5.76 -2.35 -8.69
C GLY A 191 5.74 -3.11 -10.01
N SER A 192 4.67 -2.97 -10.80
CA SER A 192 4.54 -3.60 -12.13
C SER A 192 5.51 -3.01 -13.16
N ILE A 193 5.73 -1.70 -13.10
CA ILE A 193 6.64 -0.99 -13.98
C ILE A 193 8.08 -1.36 -13.62
N ILE A 194 8.44 -1.21 -12.34
CA ILE A 194 9.79 -1.50 -11.85
C ILE A 194 10.16 -2.98 -12.02
N ALA A 195 9.22 -3.91 -11.84
CA ALA A 195 9.49 -5.33 -12.09
C ALA A 195 9.89 -5.62 -13.54
N ARG A 196 9.29 -4.93 -14.52
CA ARG A 196 9.67 -5.05 -15.93
C ARG A 196 11.03 -4.41 -16.19
N GLU A 197 11.29 -3.25 -15.60
CA GLU A 197 12.58 -2.56 -15.73
C GLU A 197 13.74 -3.40 -15.18
N PHE A 198 13.54 -4.09 -14.06
CA PHE A 198 14.52 -5.02 -13.49
C PHE A 198 14.48 -6.42 -14.10
N GLY A 199 13.55 -6.71 -15.01
CA GLY A 199 13.44 -8.01 -15.67
C GLY A 199 13.09 -9.16 -14.73
N ILE A 200 12.42 -8.89 -13.61
CA ILE A 200 12.00 -9.92 -12.64
C ILE A 200 10.55 -10.35 -12.91
N PRO A 201 10.21 -11.64 -12.75
CA PRO A 201 8.84 -12.11 -12.89
C PRO A 201 7.95 -11.55 -11.79
N ALA A 202 6.75 -11.08 -12.14
CA ALA A 202 5.86 -10.44 -11.19
C ALA A 202 4.38 -10.77 -11.39
N VAL A 203 3.71 -10.98 -10.25
CA VAL A 203 2.27 -11.20 -10.14
C VAL A 203 1.69 -10.21 -9.13
N MET A 204 0.74 -9.39 -9.55
CA MET A 204 0.12 -8.36 -8.70
C MET A 204 -1.33 -8.73 -8.42
N GLY A 205 -1.91 -8.23 -7.34
CA GLY A 205 -3.33 -8.48 -7.07
C GLY A 205 -3.62 -9.94 -6.70
N ALA A 206 -2.66 -10.65 -6.10
CA ALA A 206 -2.80 -12.03 -5.63
C ALA A 206 -3.62 -12.15 -4.32
N GLN A 207 -4.33 -11.09 -3.95
CA GLN A 207 -5.27 -10.97 -2.85
C GLN A 207 -4.65 -11.16 -1.47
N ASN A 208 -4.56 -12.40 -0.99
CA ASN A 208 -4.16 -12.73 0.37
C ASN A 208 -2.80 -13.44 0.39
N ALA A 209 -1.91 -13.08 -0.53
CA ALA A 209 -0.59 -13.67 -0.66
C ALA A 209 0.25 -13.46 0.61
N THR A 210 0.25 -12.26 1.18
CA THR A 210 0.98 -11.98 2.43
C THR A 210 0.46 -12.75 3.65
N ARG A 211 -0.79 -13.21 3.61
CA ARG A 211 -1.40 -14.03 4.67
C ARG A 211 -1.19 -15.52 4.47
N ARG A 212 -1.09 -15.97 3.20
CA ARG A 212 -0.98 -17.39 2.84
C ARG A 212 0.47 -17.86 2.69
N ILE A 213 1.38 -16.95 2.37
CA ILE A 213 2.80 -17.25 2.20
C ILE A 213 3.53 -16.91 3.50
N VAL A 214 4.28 -17.87 4.02
CA VAL A 214 5.13 -17.68 5.20
C VAL A 214 6.50 -17.16 4.75
N HIS A 215 7.08 -16.23 5.51
CA HIS A 215 8.44 -15.77 5.28
C HIS A 215 9.42 -16.96 5.28
N GLY A 216 10.31 -17.02 4.29
CA GLY A 216 11.25 -18.12 4.07
C GLY A 216 10.68 -19.34 3.33
N ALA A 217 9.36 -19.42 3.12
CA ALA A 217 8.77 -20.52 2.33
C ALA A 217 9.24 -20.45 0.87
N THR A 218 9.60 -21.58 0.28
CA THR A 218 9.94 -21.64 -1.15
C THR A 218 8.65 -21.51 -1.96
N ILE A 219 8.63 -20.54 -2.85
CA ILE A 219 7.49 -20.27 -3.73
C ILE A 219 7.97 -20.17 -5.17
N THR A 220 7.09 -20.53 -6.10
CA THR A 220 7.29 -20.35 -7.54
C THR A 220 6.34 -19.27 -8.05
N VAL A 221 6.89 -18.22 -8.65
CA VAL A 221 6.11 -17.15 -9.30
C VAL A 221 6.22 -17.32 -10.80
N ASN A 222 5.08 -17.34 -11.49
CA ASN A 222 4.99 -17.33 -12.94
C ASN A 222 4.29 -16.05 -13.41
N GLY A 223 5.12 -15.05 -13.73
CA GLY A 223 4.65 -13.74 -14.15
C GLY A 223 4.09 -13.68 -15.58
N SER A 224 4.14 -14.79 -16.34
CA SER A 224 3.47 -14.93 -17.64
C SER A 224 2.04 -15.43 -17.53
N THR A 225 1.73 -16.22 -16.49
CA THR A 225 0.39 -16.80 -16.28
C THR A 225 -0.38 -16.11 -15.16
N GLY A 226 0.31 -15.48 -14.21
CA GLY A 226 -0.31 -14.93 -13.00
C GLY A 226 -0.37 -15.93 -11.84
N ALA A 227 0.23 -17.12 -11.98
CA ALA A 227 0.21 -18.15 -10.95
C ALA A 227 1.34 -17.99 -9.94
N VAL A 228 1.02 -18.22 -8.66
CA VAL A 228 1.98 -18.30 -7.55
C VAL A 228 1.73 -19.60 -6.79
N MET A 229 2.74 -20.44 -6.71
CA MET A 229 2.68 -21.75 -6.04
C MET A 229 3.57 -21.76 -4.80
N VAL A 230 3.07 -22.32 -3.71
CA VAL A 230 3.87 -22.56 -2.50
C VAL A 230 4.32 -24.02 -2.52
N ASP A 231 5.63 -24.25 -2.48
CA ASP A 231 6.16 -25.61 -2.45
C ASP A 231 5.87 -26.24 -1.08
N LYS A 232 5.37 -27.48 -1.08
CA LYS A 232 5.20 -28.23 0.17
C LYS A 232 6.58 -28.60 0.72
N PRO A 233 6.83 -28.45 2.02
CA PRO A 233 8.07 -28.95 2.61
C PRO A 233 8.19 -30.45 2.30
N HIS A 234 9.33 -30.87 1.77
CA HIS A 234 9.67 -32.28 1.67
C HIS A 234 9.80 -32.81 3.10
N GLY A 235 8.87 -33.70 3.47
CA GLY A 235 8.89 -34.41 4.76
C GLY A 235 9.96 -35.48 4.79
#